data_AF-A0A957U0V6-F1
#
_entry.id   AF-A0A957U0V6-F1
#
_cell.length_a   1.000
_cell.length_b   1.000
_cell.length_c   1.000
_cell.angle_alpha   90.00
_cell.angle_beta   90.00
_cell.angle_gamma   90.00
#
_symmetry.space_group_name_H-M   'P 1'
#
loop_
_entity.id
_entity.type
_entity.pdbx_description
1 polymer ?
#
loop_
_entity_poly.entity_id
_entity_poly.type
_entity_poly.pdbx_seq_one_letter_code
_entity_poly.pdbx_strand_id
1 'polypeptide(L)'
;SAPTAAPAQEAAATDPITPTAEAVTPVITVGVNAEFEPFVYVDENGNLTGFDIDLMNALNSVMDFEVAYENVSFPELMEGLTNDTLDAAISGISITEARGEKVDFTEPYFASGLSPVSYFGAGQSLVTRTDNTTLVDVGSITAETKIGVKNDTTGDIYVQENTPAQRLAYDESNALLQALVNGEVDAAVLDTPVVIRFIKANPGASLKLVGAPLTEETYGIAVNKNRPRVLSGLNEGLQLLWEDGTYDAIFVKWFGTP
;
A
#
# COMPACT_ATOMS: atom_id res chain seq x y z
N SER A 1 -50.32 61.60 49.47
CA SER A 1 -49.83 61.41 48.09
C SER A 1 -48.41 61.94 48.05
N ALA A 2 -47.34 61.20 47.75
CA ALA A 2 -47.16 60.00 46.94
C ALA A 2 -46.08 59.08 47.57
N PRO A 3 -45.97 57.81 47.18
CA PRO A 3 -45.10 56.83 47.82
C PRO A 3 -43.66 56.86 47.27
N THR A 4 -42.70 56.57 48.13
CA THR A 4 -41.29 56.37 47.79
C THR A 4 -41.12 55.02 47.09
N ALA A 5 -40.58 55.02 45.87
CA ALA A 5 -40.32 53.83 45.08
C ALA A 5 -39.03 53.12 45.55
N ALA A 6 -39.09 51.79 45.59
CA ALA A 6 -37.96 50.89 45.82
C ALA A 6 -36.99 50.87 44.62
N PRO A 7 -35.69 50.57 44.81
CA PRO A 7 -34.76 50.47 43.69
C PRO A 7 -35.00 49.19 42.89
N ALA A 8 -35.00 49.32 41.57
CA ALA A 8 -35.11 48.23 40.61
C ALA A 8 -33.85 47.35 40.63
N GLN A 9 -34.06 46.05 40.65
CA GLN A 9 -33.03 45.02 40.55
C GLN A 9 -32.55 44.93 39.09
N GLU A 10 -31.26 45.14 38.86
CA GLU A 10 -30.61 45.06 37.55
C GLU A 10 -30.61 43.59 37.09
N ALA A 11 -31.32 43.31 36.01
CA ALA A 11 -31.35 41.99 35.40
C ALA A 11 -30.00 41.73 34.72
N ALA A 12 -29.30 40.68 35.16
CA ALA A 12 -28.09 40.20 34.51
C ALA A 12 -28.41 39.77 33.08
N ALA A 13 -27.78 40.42 32.11
CA ALA A 13 -27.81 40.01 30.72
C ALA A 13 -27.06 38.68 30.58
N THR A 14 -27.76 37.62 30.19
CA THR A 14 -27.14 36.37 29.74
C THR A 14 -26.68 36.56 28.31
N ASP A 15 -25.37 36.51 28.08
CA ASP A 15 -24.79 36.48 26.74
C ASP A 15 -25.35 35.29 25.94
N PRO A 16 -25.64 35.46 24.64
CA PRO A 16 -26.08 34.35 23.80
C PRO A 16 -24.94 33.34 23.64
N ILE A 17 -25.23 32.06 23.90
CA ILE A 17 -24.35 30.95 23.60
C ILE A 17 -24.23 30.85 22.08
N THR A 18 -23.12 31.32 21.52
CA THR A 18 -22.76 31.09 20.12
C THR A 18 -22.57 29.58 19.93
N PRO A 19 -23.26 28.91 18.99
CA PRO A 19 -22.99 27.52 18.68
C PRO A 19 -21.56 27.40 18.17
N THR A 20 -20.74 26.59 18.85
CA THR A 20 -19.42 26.20 18.36
C THR A 20 -19.60 25.55 17.00
N ALA A 21 -18.96 26.10 15.97
CA ALA A 21 -18.92 25.48 14.64
C ALA A 21 -18.42 24.04 14.79
N GLU A 22 -19.16 23.07 14.25
CA GLU A 22 -18.69 21.69 14.17
C GLU A 22 -17.33 21.69 13.47
N ALA A 23 -16.31 21.14 14.13
CA ALA A 23 -15.00 20.99 13.52
C ALA A 23 -15.16 20.07 12.30
N VAL A 24 -14.94 20.61 11.10
CA VAL A 24 -14.94 19.81 9.87
C VAL A 24 -13.67 18.97 9.89
N THR A 25 -13.80 17.66 10.05
CA THR A 25 -12.68 16.74 9.93
C THR A 25 -12.13 16.83 8.49
N PRO A 26 -10.86 17.18 8.28
CA PRO A 26 -10.27 17.24 6.95
C PRO A 26 -10.26 15.86 6.29
N VAL A 27 -10.66 15.80 5.01
CA VAL A 27 -10.59 14.58 4.19
C VAL A 27 -9.28 14.59 3.39
N ILE A 28 -8.56 13.48 3.38
CA ILE A 28 -7.39 13.26 2.52
C ILE A 28 -7.74 12.28 1.41
N THR A 29 -7.20 12.53 0.21
CA THR A 29 -7.34 11.62 -0.93
C THR A 29 -6.18 10.64 -0.95
N VAL A 30 -6.50 9.35 -0.85
CA VAL A 30 -5.53 8.25 -0.80
C VAL A 30 -5.64 7.39 -2.05
N GLY A 31 -4.58 7.39 -2.85
CA GLY A 31 -4.50 6.53 -4.02
C GLY A 31 -4.22 5.07 -3.64
N VAL A 32 -4.89 4.16 -4.32
CA VAL A 32 -4.60 2.72 -4.29
C VAL A 32 -4.58 2.14 -5.70
N ASN A 33 -3.87 1.03 -5.90
CA ASN A 33 -3.97 0.20 -7.09
C ASN A 33 -4.46 -1.19 -6.68
N ALA A 34 -5.75 -1.45 -6.88
CA ALA A 34 -6.47 -2.61 -6.35
C ALA A 34 -6.21 -3.93 -7.12
N GLU A 35 -4.95 -4.20 -7.40
CA GLU A 35 -4.44 -5.38 -8.12
C GLU A 35 -3.28 -6.04 -7.38
N PHE A 36 -3.16 -5.76 -6.10
CA PHE A 36 -2.03 -6.18 -5.26
C PHE A 36 -2.51 -7.06 -4.11
N GLU A 37 -3.27 -8.13 -4.41
CA GLU A 37 -3.74 -9.08 -3.40
C GLU A 37 -2.55 -9.79 -2.70
N PRO A 38 -2.52 -9.90 -1.36
CA PRO A 38 -3.59 -9.61 -0.37
C PRO A 38 -3.56 -8.21 0.26
N PHE A 39 -2.73 -7.30 -0.25
CA PHE A 39 -2.59 -5.95 0.31
C PHE A 39 -3.73 -5.03 -0.08
N VAL A 40 -4.06 -4.94 -1.37
CA VAL A 40 -5.20 -4.13 -1.83
C VAL A 40 -5.78 -4.71 -3.11
N TYR A 41 -7.08 -4.99 -3.08
CA TYR A 41 -7.82 -5.56 -4.19
C TYR A 41 -9.32 -5.29 -4.06
N VAL A 42 -10.06 -5.55 -5.14
CA VAL A 42 -11.52 -5.48 -5.13
C VAL A 42 -12.10 -6.88 -4.85
N ASP A 43 -12.94 -7.00 -3.83
CA ASP A 43 -13.61 -8.27 -3.50
C ASP A 43 -14.75 -8.61 -4.49
N GLU A 44 -15.34 -9.79 -4.33
CA GLU A 44 -16.47 -10.26 -5.16
C GLU A 44 -17.71 -9.35 -5.09
N ASN A 45 -17.82 -8.53 -4.06
CA ASN A 45 -18.92 -7.58 -3.87
C ASN A 45 -18.62 -6.19 -4.43
N GLY A 46 -17.42 -5.97 -4.99
CA GLY A 46 -16.99 -4.68 -5.54
C GLY A 46 -16.38 -3.73 -4.50
N ASN A 47 -16.03 -4.20 -3.30
CA ASN A 47 -15.44 -3.36 -2.26
C ASN A 47 -13.91 -3.43 -2.29
N LEU A 48 -13.26 -2.28 -2.05
CA LEU A 48 -11.83 -2.26 -1.74
C LEU A 48 -11.58 -3.00 -0.42
N THR A 49 -10.64 -3.94 -0.44
CA THR A 49 -10.25 -4.74 0.72
C THR A 49 -8.77 -5.12 0.61
N GLY A 50 -8.24 -5.72 1.68
CA GLY A 50 -6.84 -6.12 1.79
C GLY A 50 -6.16 -5.54 3.03
N PHE A 51 -4.93 -5.97 3.27
CA PHE A 51 -4.12 -5.52 4.40
C PHE A 51 -3.90 -3.99 4.42
N ASP A 52 -3.60 -3.38 3.27
CA ASP A 52 -3.38 -1.92 3.16
C ASP A 52 -4.67 -1.15 3.46
N ILE A 53 -5.82 -1.65 3.01
CA ILE A 53 -7.13 -1.04 3.27
C ILE A 53 -7.49 -1.15 4.76
N ASP A 54 -7.31 -2.32 5.36
CA ASP A 54 -7.57 -2.51 6.80
C ASP A 54 -6.63 -1.65 7.66
N LEU A 55 -5.36 -1.57 7.30
CA LEU A 55 -4.38 -0.73 7.98
C LEU A 55 -4.77 0.75 7.88
N MET A 56 -5.08 1.23 6.67
CA MET A 56 -5.43 2.63 6.45
C MET A 56 -6.77 3.01 7.13
N ASN A 57 -7.73 2.08 7.18
CA ASN A 57 -8.98 2.27 7.94
C ASN A 57 -8.73 2.30 9.46
N ALA A 58 -7.79 1.50 9.97
CA ALA A 58 -7.39 1.56 11.38
C ALA A 58 -6.68 2.88 11.69
N LEU A 59 -5.79 3.35 10.80
CA LEU A 59 -5.15 4.67 10.92
C LEU A 59 -6.19 5.78 10.93
N ASN A 60 -7.20 5.72 10.07
CA ASN A 60 -8.31 6.67 10.02
C ASN A 60 -9.07 6.78 11.36
N SER A 61 -9.08 5.72 12.18
CA SER A 61 -9.77 5.74 13.49
C SER A 61 -8.96 6.42 14.61
N VAL A 62 -7.66 6.64 14.40
CA VAL A 62 -6.74 7.22 15.39
C VAL A 62 -6.13 8.56 14.93
N MET A 63 -6.40 8.98 13.70
CA MET A 63 -5.96 10.25 13.13
C MET A 63 -7.09 11.29 13.09
N ASP A 64 -6.71 12.58 12.99
CA ASP A 64 -7.65 13.70 12.84
C ASP A 64 -8.08 13.95 11.37
N PHE A 65 -8.09 12.91 10.53
CA PHE A 65 -8.45 13.00 9.11
C PHE A 65 -9.46 11.92 8.75
N GLU A 66 -10.28 12.18 7.72
CA GLU A 66 -11.02 11.12 7.02
C GLU A 66 -10.30 10.71 5.73
N VAL A 67 -10.44 9.45 5.33
CA VAL A 67 -9.82 8.89 4.11
C VAL A 67 -10.84 8.71 3.02
N ALA A 68 -10.57 9.28 1.84
CA ALA A 68 -11.26 8.99 0.59
C ALA A 68 -10.31 8.23 -0.36
N TYR A 69 -10.70 7.05 -0.82
CA TYR A 69 -9.87 6.25 -1.71
C TYR A 69 -10.10 6.58 -3.19
N GLU A 70 -9.02 6.63 -3.96
CA GLU A 70 -9.03 6.64 -5.42
C GLU A 70 -8.28 5.42 -5.96
N ASN A 71 -8.98 4.56 -6.72
CA ASN A 71 -8.36 3.40 -7.35
C ASN A 71 -7.85 3.75 -8.75
N VAL A 72 -6.53 3.74 -8.93
CA VAL A 72 -5.83 4.10 -10.16
C VAL A 72 -4.70 3.12 -10.46
N SER A 73 -4.07 3.21 -11.63
CA SER A 73 -2.89 2.40 -11.94
C SER A 73 -1.69 2.78 -11.07
N PHE A 74 -0.73 1.88 -10.89
CA PHE A 74 0.47 2.16 -10.10
C PHE A 74 1.27 3.40 -10.60
N PRO A 75 1.48 3.60 -11.92
CA PRO A 75 2.09 4.82 -12.42
C PRO A 75 1.31 6.09 -12.05
N GLU A 76 -0.02 6.05 -12.13
CA GLU A 76 -0.90 7.17 -11.77
C GLU A 76 -0.84 7.50 -10.27
N LEU A 77 -0.58 6.52 -9.38
CA LEU A 77 -0.32 6.80 -7.96
C LEU A 77 0.89 7.72 -7.81
N MET A 78 1.99 7.36 -8.45
CA MET A 78 3.24 8.11 -8.35
C MET A 78 3.11 9.49 -8.99
N GLU A 79 2.42 9.60 -10.13
CA GLU A 79 2.13 10.88 -10.76
C GLU A 79 1.23 11.76 -9.87
N GLY A 80 0.14 11.19 -9.36
CA GLY A 80 -0.84 11.87 -8.52
C GLY A 80 -0.27 12.46 -7.23
N LEU A 81 0.71 11.77 -6.64
CA LEU A 81 1.44 12.31 -5.48
C LEU A 81 2.32 13.51 -5.84
N THR A 82 2.90 13.52 -7.03
CA THR A 82 3.83 14.59 -7.46
C THR A 82 3.13 15.82 -8.03
N ASN A 83 1.91 15.67 -8.54
CA ASN A 83 1.13 16.76 -9.16
C ASN A 83 0.04 17.33 -8.22
N ASP A 84 0.06 16.95 -6.94
CA ASP A 84 -0.89 17.38 -5.90
C ASP A 84 -2.34 16.87 -6.02
N THR A 85 -2.65 15.89 -6.88
CA THR A 85 -4.00 15.29 -6.92
C THR A 85 -4.23 14.23 -5.84
N LEU A 86 -3.18 13.59 -5.32
CA LEU A 86 -3.23 12.67 -4.19
C LEU A 86 -2.45 13.24 -3.00
N ASP A 87 -2.97 13.02 -1.80
CA ASP A 87 -2.30 13.39 -0.55
C ASP A 87 -1.39 12.27 -0.05
N ALA A 88 -1.82 11.02 -0.21
CA ALA A 88 -1.05 9.82 0.11
C ALA A 88 -1.39 8.66 -0.85
N ALA A 89 -0.59 7.60 -0.84
CA ALA A 89 -0.86 6.35 -1.53
C ALA A 89 -0.36 5.15 -0.73
N ILE A 90 -1.14 4.07 -0.75
CA ILE A 90 -0.81 2.80 -0.08
C ILE A 90 -1.18 1.63 -0.98
N SER A 91 -0.19 0.89 -1.47
CA SER A 91 -0.35 -0.29 -2.36
C SER A 91 0.94 -1.11 -2.39
N GLY A 92 1.45 -1.51 -1.21
CA GLY A 92 2.76 -2.17 -1.11
C GLY A 92 3.92 -1.38 -1.73
N ILE A 93 3.95 -0.06 -1.55
CA ILE A 93 4.91 0.80 -2.25
C ILE A 93 6.27 0.66 -1.58
N SER A 94 7.23 0.06 -2.29
CA SER A 94 8.62 -0.03 -1.84
C SER A 94 9.23 1.34 -1.59
N ILE A 95 9.83 1.51 -0.41
CA ILE A 95 10.63 2.68 -0.06
C ILE A 95 11.96 2.58 -0.82
N THR A 96 12.20 3.49 -1.75
CA THR A 96 13.46 3.58 -2.51
C THR A 96 13.97 5.01 -2.54
N GLU A 97 15.27 5.20 -2.71
CA GLU A 97 15.89 6.53 -2.82
C GLU A 97 15.26 7.36 -3.94
N ALA A 98 15.14 6.77 -5.14
CA ALA A 98 14.55 7.44 -6.31
C ALA A 98 13.07 7.85 -6.10
N ARG A 99 12.29 7.08 -5.33
CA ARG A 99 10.92 7.50 -4.95
C ARG A 99 10.96 8.58 -3.88
N GLY A 100 11.84 8.46 -2.89
CA GLY A 100 12.03 9.44 -1.80
C GLY A 100 12.49 10.83 -2.27
N GLU A 101 13.10 10.93 -3.45
CA GLU A 101 13.37 12.22 -4.10
C GLU A 101 12.08 12.94 -4.52
N LYS A 102 11.01 12.20 -4.84
CA LYS A 102 9.76 12.72 -5.40
C LYS A 102 8.63 12.82 -4.37
N VAL A 103 8.57 11.87 -3.45
CA VAL A 103 7.54 11.77 -2.40
C VAL A 103 8.21 11.61 -1.04
N ASP A 104 7.48 11.85 0.04
CA ASP A 104 7.91 11.42 1.38
C ASP A 104 7.34 10.03 1.68
N PHE A 105 7.93 9.32 2.63
CA PHE A 105 7.44 8.03 3.11
C PHE A 105 7.25 8.07 4.61
N THR A 106 6.24 7.36 5.08
CA THR A 106 6.14 6.98 6.50
C THR A 106 7.30 6.09 6.91
N GLU A 107 7.42 5.85 8.21
CA GLU A 107 8.12 4.65 8.70
C GLU A 107 7.55 3.41 7.98
N PRO A 108 8.38 2.38 7.73
CA PRO A 108 7.93 1.19 7.04
C PRO A 108 6.79 0.52 7.79
N TYR A 109 5.69 0.22 7.10
CA TYR A 109 4.58 -0.54 7.68
C TYR A 109 4.68 -2.03 7.37
N PHE A 110 5.47 -2.44 6.37
CA PHE A 110 5.67 -3.85 6.04
C PHE A 110 7.14 -4.13 5.78
N ALA A 111 7.77 -4.80 6.75
CA ALA A 111 9.13 -5.28 6.70
C ALA A 111 9.32 -6.42 7.72
N SER A 112 10.27 -7.31 7.44
CA SER A 112 10.61 -8.39 8.36
C SER A 112 11.11 -7.81 9.69
N GLY A 113 10.56 -8.29 10.81
CA GLY A 113 10.95 -7.89 12.15
C GLY A 113 10.34 -6.58 12.68
N LEU A 114 9.44 -5.92 11.95
CA LEU A 114 8.71 -4.73 12.47
C LEU A 114 7.88 -5.06 13.72
N SER A 115 7.36 -6.27 13.79
CA SER A 115 6.58 -6.81 14.90
C SER A 115 6.90 -8.30 15.06
N PRO A 116 6.70 -8.91 16.24
CA PRO A 116 6.84 -10.37 16.43
C PRO A 116 6.05 -11.22 15.42
N VAL A 117 4.97 -10.68 14.84
CA VAL A 117 4.18 -11.37 13.81
C VAL A 117 4.63 -11.04 12.38
N SER A 118 5.52 -10.07 12.17
CA SER A 118 6.00 -9.67 10.84
C SER A 118 7.22 -10.47 10.40
N TYR A 119 7.00 -11.68 9.88
CA TYR A 119 8.06 -12.60 9.42
C TYR A 119 8.17 -12.70 7.89
N PHE A 120 7.29 -12.01 7.15
CA PHE A 120 7.36 -11.90 5.70
C PHE A 120 8.20 -10.69 5.30
N GLY A 121 9.19 -10.90 4.42
CA GLY A 121 9.90 -9.82 3.75
C GLY A 121 9.20 -9.41 2.46
N ALA A 122 9.27 -8.11 2.15
CA ALA A 122 8.95 -7.62 0.82
C ALA A 122 10.15 -7.83 -0.12
N GLY A 123 9.87 -7.91 -1.42
CA GLY A 123 10.89 -8.11 -2.43
C GLY A 123 10.34 -8.75 -3.69
N GLN A 124 11.10 -8.63 -4.77
CA GLN A 124 10.75 -9.13 -6.09
C GLN A 124 11.33 -10.53 -6.26
N SER A 125 10.54 -11.46 -6.80
CA SER A 125 10.98 -12.84 -7.03
C SER A 125 10.81 -13.24 -8.48
N LEU A 126 11.73 -14.07 -8.95
CA LEU A 126 11.61 -14.76 -10.22
C LEU A 126 10.64 -15.94 -10.08
N VAL A 127 9.70 -16.04 -11.01
CA VAL A 127 8.66 -17.07 -11.05
C VAL A 127 8.67 -17.72 -12.42
N THR A 128 8.52 -19.03 -12.46
CA THR A 128 8.35 -19.76 -13.72
C THR A 128 7.37 -20.92 -13.55
N ARG A 129 7.03 -21.60 -14.65
CA ARG A 129 6.23 -22.82 -14.62
C ARG A 129 7.03 -23.97 -14.01
N THR A 130 6.36 -24.89 -13.34
CA THR A 130 7.02 -26.01 -12.65
C THR A 130 7.76 -26.95 -13.60
N ASP A 131 7.28 -27.07 -14.83
CA ASP A 131 7.88 -27.87 -15.91
C ASP A 131 9.11 -27.21 -16.55
N ASN A 132 9.36 -25.92 -16.31
CA ASN A 132 10.58 -25.25 -16.72
C ASN A 132 11.75 -25.70 -15.82
N THR A 133 12.73 -26.38 -16.41
CA THR A 133 13.93 -26.88 -15.72
C THR A 133 15.19 -26.10 -16.06
N THR A 134 15.11 -25.10 -16.93
CA THR A 134 16.27 -24.31 -17.38
C THR A 134 16.45 -23.02 -16.59
N LEU A 135 15.35 -22.43 -16.10
CA LEU A 135 15.38 -21.27 -15.20
C LEU A 135 15.49 -21.75 -13.75
N VAL A 136 16.72 -21.79 -13.21
CA VAL A 136 17.00 -22.25 -11.84
C VAL A 136 17.41 -21.14 -10.87
N ASP A 137 17.84 -20.00 -11.41
CA ASP A 137 18.16 -18.76 -10.71
C ASP A 137 18.23 -17.58 -11.71
N VAL A 138 18.55 -16.39 -11.21
CA VAL A 138 18.77 -15.19 -12.05
C VAL A 138 19.91 -15.37 -13.07
N GLY A 139 20.92 -16.18 -12.74
CA GLY A 139 22.07 -16.45 -13.63
C GLY A 139 21.70 -17.31 -14.84
N SER A 140 20.53 -17.95 -14.81
CA SER A 140 19.98 -18.74 -15.90
C SER A 140 19.31 -17.90 -17.00
N ILE A 141 19.13 -16.59 -16.76
CA ILE A 141 18.43 -15.68 -17.68
C ILE A 141 19.34 -15.33 -18.87
N THR A 142 18.84 -15.54 -20.08
CA THR A 142 19.52 -15.21 -21.34
C THR A 142 18.78 -14.14 -22.15
N ALA A 143 19.38 -13.66 -23.23
CA ALA A 143 18.73 -12.73 -24.17
C ALA A 143 17.54 -13.34 -24.93
N GLU A 144 17.36 -14.66 -24.89
CA GLU A 144 16.18 -15.33 -25.46
C GLU A 144 15.04 -15.46 -24.44
N THR A 145 15.33 -15.30 -23.16
CA THR A 145 14.34 -15.47 -22.09
C THR A 145 13.33 -14.34 -22.13
N LYS A 146 12.04 -14.66 -22.23
CA LYS A 146 10.95 -13.68 -22.12
C LYS A 146 10.54 -13.55 -20.66
N ILE A 147 10.75 -12.37 -20.09
CA ILE A 147 10.37 -12.06 -18.71
C ILE A 147 9.28 -11.02 -18.73
N GLY A 148 8.13 -11.39 -18.17
CA GLY A 148 7.06 -10.45 -17.91
C GLY A 148 7.28 -9.71 -16.57
N VAL A 149 6.99 -8.41 -16.55
CA VAL A 149 7.10 -7.55 -15.37
C VAL A 149 5.88 -6.64 -15.25
N LYS A 150 5.52 -6.23 -14.03
CA LYS A 150 4.54 -5.15 -13.85
C LYS A 150 5.22 -3.81 -14.08
N ASN A 151 4.65 -2.97 -14.94
CA ASN A 151 5.28 -1.74 -15.39
C ASN A 151 5.61 -0.77 -14.22
N ASP A 152 6.77 -0.12 -14.28
CA ASP A 152 7.23 0.91 -13.33
C ASP A 152 7.37 0.44 -11.86
N THR A 153 7.49 -0.87 -11.66
CA THR A 153 7.77 -1.49 -10.36
C THR A 153 9.28 -1.70 -10.12
N THR A 154 9.66 -2.06 -8.90
CA THR A 154 11.06 -2.43 -8.60
C THR A 154 11.48 -3.70 -9.35
N GLY A 155 10.56 -4.64 -9.61
CA GLY A 155 10.84 -5.84 -10.39
C GLY A 155 11.13 -5.53 -11.86
N ASP A 156 10.41 -4.57 -12.41
CA ASP A 156 10.66 -4.03 -13.73
C ASP A 156 12.04 -3.38 -13.84
N ILE A 157 12.34 -2.43 -12.94
CA ILE A 157 13.64 -1.76 -12.88
C ILE A 157 14.77 -2.80 -12.75
N TYR A 158 14.61 -3.79 -11.87
CA TYR A 158 15.58 -4.85 -11.69
C TYR A 158 15.87 -5.60 -13.01
N VAL A 159 14.83 -6.01 -13.74
CA VAL A 159 14.98 -6.73 -15.01
C VAL A 159 15.68 -5.88 -16.06
N GLN A 160 15.35 -4.58 -16.14
CA GLN A 160 16.00 -3.64 -17.07
C GLN A 160 17.48 -3.45 -16.78
N GLU A 161 17.87 -3.36 -15.52
CA GLU A 161 19.24 -3.03 -15.10
C GLU A 161 20.16 -4.25 -14.98
N ASN A 162 19.61 -5.42 -14.65
CA ASN A 162 20.40 -6.57 -14.20
C ASN A 162 20.30 -7.80 -15.09
N THR A 163 19.47 -7.78 -16.14
CA THR A 163 19.25 -8.97 -16.98
C THR A 163 19.35 -8.65 -18.48
N PRO A 164 19.77 -9.63 -19.31
CA PRO A 164 19.74 -9.48 -20.76
C PRO A 164 18.38 -9.81 -21.39
N ALA A 165 17.35 -10.13 -20.58
CA ALA A 165 16.10 -10.73 -21.03
C ALA A 165 15.30 -9.85 -22.02
N GLN A 166 14.42 -10.51 -22.77
CA GLN A 166 13.32 -9.83 -23.46
C GLN A 166 12.26 -9.45 -22.41
N ARG A 167 12.28 -8.20 -21.98
CA ARG A 167 11.28 -7.64 -21.06
C ARG A 167 9.95 -7.40 -21.76
N LEU A 168 8.86 -7.93 -21.18
CA LEU A 168 7.48 -7.61 -21.55
C LEU A 168 6.78 -6.94 -20.37
N ALA A 169 6.31 -5.72 -20.56
CA ALA A 169 5.59 -4.98 -19.52
C ALA A 169 4.09 -5.31 -19.54
N TYR A 170 3.52 -5.43 -18.35
CA TYR A 170 2.10 -5.60 -18.12
C TYR A 170 1.64 -4.54 -17.12
N ASP A 171 0.43 -4.02 -17.32
CA ASP A 171 -0.17 -3.09 -16.35
C ASP A 171 -0.67 -3.86 -15.11
N GLU A 172 -1.15 -5.09 -15.33
CA GLU A 172 -1.88 -5.90 -14.35
C GLU A 172 -1.10 -7.14 -13.92
N SER A 173 -0.95 -7.35 -12.60
CA SER A 173 -0.23 -8.54 -12.08
C SER A 173 -0.91 -9.85 -12.45
N ASN A 174 -2.25 -9.89 -12.42
CA ASN A 174 -2.99 -11.09 -12.77
C ASN A 174 -2.85 -11.40 -14.27
N ALA A 175 -2.90 -10.40 -15.15
CA ALA A 175 -2.69 -10.62 -16.58
C ALA A 175 -1.29 -11.19 -16.86
N LEU A 176 -0.26 -10.66 -16.20
CA LEU A 176 1.10 -11.19 -16.26
C LEU A 176 1.19 -12.64 -15.79
N LEU A 177 0.61 -12.97 -14.63
CA LEU A 177 0.63 -14.35 -14.12
C LEU A 177 -0.13 -15.31 -15.02
N GLN A 178 -1.24 -14.89 -15.63
CA GLN A 178 -1.96 -15.69 -16.64
C GLN A 178 -1.12 -15.89 -17.91
N ALA A 179 -0.43 -14.86 -18.39
CA ALA A 179 0.48 -14.98 -19.53
C ALA A 179 1.61 -15.99 -19.27
N LEU A 180 2.15 -16.02 -18.03
CA LEU A 180 3.13 -17.00 -17.60
C LEU A 180 2.56 -18.44 -17.59
N VAL A 181 1.35 -18.61 -17.03
CA VAL A 181 0.63 -19.89 -17.02
C VAL A 181 0.41 -20.41 -18.45
N ASN A 182 0.04 -19.51 -19.36
CA ASN A 182 -0.28 -19.86 -20.75
C ASN A 182 0.92 -20.10 -21.66
N GLY A 183 2.16 -19.87 -21.18
CA GLY A 183 3.33 -20.06 -22.04
C GLY A 183 3.77 -18.85 -22.85
N GLU A 184 3.13 -17.69 -22.66
CA GLU A 184 3.42 -16.48 -23.44
C GLU A 184 4.75 -15.84 -23.04
N VAL A 185 5.09 -15.93 -21.75
CA VAL A 185 6.40 -15.60 -21.17
C VAL A 185 7.03 -16.84 -20.52
N ASP A 186 8.35 -16.84 -20.41
CA ASP A 186 9.12 -17.94 -19.80
C ASP A 186 9.20 -17.78 -18.29
N ALA A 187 9.22 -16.54 -17.82
CA ALA A 187 9.25 -16.17 -16.42
C ALA A 187 8.49 -14.86 -16.16
N ALA A 188 8.18 -14.61 -14.89
CA ALA A 188 7.75 -13.31 -14.40
C ALA A 188 8.66 -12.86 -13.26
N VAL A 189 8.88 -11.54 -13.14
CA VAL A 189 9.42 -10.93 -11.92
C VAL A 189 8.32 -10.08 -11.29
N LEU A 190 7.91 -10.45 -10.08
CA LEU A 190 6.83 -9.83 -9.33
C LEU A 190 7.09 -9.90 -7.81
N ASP A 191 6.36 -9.09 -7.06
CA ASP A 191 6.37 -9.10 -5.60
C ASP A 191 6.09 -10.50 -5.04
N THR A 192 7.00 -10.94 -4.19
CA THR A 192 7.00 -12.28 -3.60
C THR A 192 5.67 -12.62 -2.91
N PRO A 193 5.05 -11.73 -2.10
CA PRO A 193 3.77 -12.05 -1.48
C PRO A 193 2.63 -12.27 -2.48
N VAL A 194 2.60 -11.51 -3.59
CA VAL A 194 1.57 -11.64 -4.64
C VAL A 194 1.68 -13.00 -5.32
N VAL A 195 2.91 -13.40 -5.66
CA VAL A 195 3.19 -14.70 -6.27
C VAL A 195 2.77 -15.84 -5.35
N ILE A 196 3.16 -15.77 -4.07
CA ILE A 196 2.81 -16.78 -3.07
C ILE A 196 1.29 -16.90 -2.94
N ARG A 197 0.59 -15.76 -2.86
CA ARG A 197 -0.87 -15.72 -2.78
C ARG A 197 -1.52 -16.35 -4.01
N PHE A 198 -1.05 -15.99 -5.20
CA PHE A 198 -1.56 -16.52 -6.47
C PHE A 198 -1.38 -18.04 -6.57
N ILE A 199 -0.20 -18.57 -6.23
CA ILE A 199 0.07 -20.01 -6.23
C ILE A 199 -0.87 -20.74 -5.26
N LYS A 200 -1.07 -20.19 -4.06
CA LYS A 200 -1.99 -20.76 -3.06
C LYS A 200 -3.46 -20.74 -3.54
N ALA A 201 -3.89 -19.67 -4.21
CA ALA A 201 -5.25 -19.57 -4.76
C ALA A 201 -5.46 -20.47 -5.98
N ASN A 202 -4.40 -20.72 -6.76
CA ASN A 202 -4.46 -21.42 -8.04
C ASN A 202 -3.54 -22.65 -8.03
N PRO A 203 -3.86 -23.72 -7.27
CA PRO A 203 -3.00 -24.90 -7.18
C PRO A 203 -2.77 -25.60 -8.53
N GLY A 204 -3.64 -25.38 -9.52
CA GLY A 204 -3.50 -25.89 -10.89
C GLY A 204 -2.58 -25.05 -11.80
N ALA A 205 -2.24 -23.82 -11.41
CA ALA A 205 -1.42 -22.91 -12.22
C ALA A 205 0.02 -23.43 -12.45
N SER A 206 0.47 -24.39 -11.63
CA SER A 206 1.76 -25.07 -11.81
C SER A 206 2.92 -24.07 -11.94
N LEU A 207 2.95 -23.09 -11.04
CA LEU A 207 4.03 -22.08 -10.95
C LEU A 207 4.91 -22.35 -9.73
N LYS A 208 6.16 -21.93 -9.80
CA LYS A 208 7.13 -21.99 -8.71
C LYS A 208 7.99 -20.72 -8.67
N LEU A 209 8.35 -20.32 -7.46
CA LEU A 209 9.43 -19.36 -7.21
C LEU A 209 10.77 -20.03 -7.55
N VAL A 210 11.72 -19.24 -8.04
CA VAL A 210 13.03 -19.69 -8.49
C VAL A 210 14.12 -18.91 -7.75
N GLY A 211 14.99 -19.63 -7.05
CA GLY A 211 16.07 -19.02 -6.28
C GLY A 211 15.58 -18.25 -5.04
N ALA A 212 16.44 -17.34 -4.56
CA ALA A 212 16.11 -16.38 -3.52
C ALA A 212 15.44 -15.13 -4.14
N PRO A 213 14.73 -14.30 -3.33
CA PRO A 213 14.27 -12.99 -3.79
C PRO A 213 15.42 -12.19 -4.43
N LEU A 214 15.09 -11.48 -5.50
CA LEU A 214 16.00 -10.64 -6.29
C LEU A 214 16.28 -9.30 -5.60
N THR A 215 15.32 -8.84 -4.80
CA THR A 215 15.42 -7.62 -4.00
C THR A 215 14.98 -7.89 -2.56
N GLU A 216 15.51 -7.10 -1.63
CA GLU A 216 15.00 -6.97 -0.27
C GLU A 216 14.37 -5.59 -0.14
N GLU A 217 13.10 -5.55 0.25
CA GLU A 217 12.31 -4.31 0.23
C GLU A 217 11.58 -4.10 1.56
N THR A 218 11.13 -2.87 1.74
CA THR A 218 10.21 -2.48 2.81
C THR A 218 9.13 -1.60 2.21
N TYR A 219 7.89 -1.76 2.65
CA TYR A 219 6.78 -0.93 2.16
C TYR A 219 6.45 0.18 3.13
N GLY A 220 6.17 1.36 2.57
CA GLY A 220 5.74 2.55 3.30
C GLY A 220 4.53 3.19 2.64
N ILE A 221 3.84 4.05 3.38
CA ILE A 221 2.80 4.91 2.80
C ILE A 221 3.52 6.07 2.15
N ALA A 222 3.35 6.22 0.84
CA ALA A 222 3.90 7.34 0.09
C ALA A 222 3.04 8.58 0.32
N VAL A 223 3.64 9.71 0.66
CA VAL A 223 2.94 10.94 1.00
C VAL A 223 3.47 12.05 0.10
N ASN A 224 2.56 12.87 -0.41
CA ASN A 224 2.93 14.06 -1.15
C ASN A 224 3.78 14.99 -0.27
N LYS A 225 4.95 15.44 -0.77
CA LYS A 225 5.89 16.29 -0.01
C LYS A 225 5.27 17.62 0.48
N ASN A 226 4.21 18.07 -0.18
CA ASN A 226 3.45 19.25 0.21
C ASN A 226 2.43 18.96 1.33
N ARG A 227 2.41 17.76 1.92
CA ARG A 227 1.47 17.31 2.99
C ARG A 227 2.18 16.82 4.26
N PRO A 228 3.09 17.60 4.87
CA PRO A 228 3.85 17.15 6.04
C PRO A 228 2.98 16.82 7.27
N ARG A 229 1.79 17.43 7.40
CA ARG A 229 0.84 17.08 8.48
C ARG A 229 0.22 15.69 8.28
N VAL A 230 -0.03 15.29 7.03
CA VAL A 230 -0.52 13.93 6.70
C VAL A 230 0.56 12.92 7.06
N LEU A 231 1.81 13.19 6.67
CA LEU A 231 2.95 12.33 7.03
C LEU A 231 3.11 12.14 8.54
N SER A 232 3.08 13.23 9.32
CA SER A 232 3.19 13.15 10.79
C SER A 232 2.04 12.34 11.39
N GLY A 233 0.80 12.61 10.97
CA GLY A 233 -0.38 11.90 11.45
C GLY A 233 -0.33 10.40 11.16
N LEU A 234 0.11 10.02 9.96
CA LEU A 234 0.28 8.61 9.58
C LEU A 234 1.34 7.91 10.44
N ASN A 235 2.49 8.55 10.67
CA ASN A 235 3.55 7.99 11.50
C ASN A 235 3.11 7.84 12.97
N GLU A 236 2.44 8.85 13.52
CA GLU A 236 1.87 8.80 14.88
C GLU A 236 0.82 7.70 14.98
N GLY A 237 -0.06 7.57 14.00
CA GLY A 237 -1.06 6.51 13.91
C GLY A 237 -0.42 5.12 13.85
N LEU A 238 0.59 4.91 12.99
CA LEU A 238 1.31 3.64 12.89
C LEU A 238 1.92 3.23 14.23
N GLN A 239 2.54 4.18 14.94
CA GLN A 239 3.08 3.93 16.27
C GLN A 239 2.00 3.46 17.25
N LEU A 240 0.85 4.13 17.28
CA LEU A 240 -0.27 3.72 18.15
C LEU A 240 -0.78 2.32 17.83
N LEU A 241 -0.95 1.99 16.54
CA LEU A 241 -1.42 0.66 16.11
C LEU A 241 -0.42 -0.46 16.41
N TRP A 242 0.89 -0.16 16.44
CA TRP A 242 1.91 -1.10 16.89
C TRP A 242 1.87 -1.29 18.41
N GLU A 243 1.73 -0.21 19.18
CA GLU A 243 1.73 -0.23 20.63
C GLU A 243 0.49 -0.94 21.22
N ASP A 244 -0.68 -0.78 20.58
CA ASP A 244 -1.93 -1.36 21.06
C ASP A 244 -2.24 -2.77 20.51
N GLY A 245 -1.42 -3.26 19.56
CA GLY A 245 -1.54 -4.57 18.95
C GLY A 245 -2.56 -4.67 17.80
N THR A 246 -3.17 -3.56 17.38
CA THR A 246 -4.09 -3.52 16.24
C THR A 246 -3.38 -3.92 14.95
N TYR A 247 -2.15 -3.44 14.73
CA TYR A 247 -1.33 -3.85 13.57
C TYR A 247 -1.15 -5.37 13.54
N ASP A 248 -0.82 -5.99 14.69
CA ASP A 248 -0.58 -7.43 14.76
C ASP A 248 -1.84 -8.23 14.41
N ALA A 249 -3.01 -7.77 14.87
CA ALA A 249 -4.29 -8.38 14.55
C ALA A 249 -4.59 -8.30 13.03
N ILE A 250 -4.32 -7.16 12.40
CA ILE A 250 -4.49 -6.98 10.95
C ILE A 250 -3.49 -7.86 10.19
N PHE A 251 -2.23 -7.90 10.60
CA PHE A 251 -1.21 -8.74 9.97
C PHE A 251 -1.60 -10.22 10.03
N VAL A 252 -1.99 -10.72 11.21
CA VAL A 252 -2.39 -12.11 11.40
C VAL A 252 -3.62 -12.46 10.57
N LYS A 253 -4.59 -11.54 10.43
CA LYS A 253 -5.77 -11.75 9.57
C LYS A 253 -5.37 -12.06 8.13
N TRP A 254 -4.39 -11.35 7.57
CA TRP A 254 -4.04 -11.43 6.15
C TRP A 254 -2.92 -12.42 5.84
N PHE A 255 -1.95 -12.55 6.73
CA PHE A 255 -0.73 -13.33 6.51
C PHE A 255 -0.62 -14.55 7.43
N GLY A 256 -1.44 -14.63 8.47
CA GLY A 256 -1.40 -15.70 9.47
C GLY A 256 -0.33 -15.50 10.53
N THR A 257 -0.31 -16.40 11.52
CA THR A 257 0.76 -16.47 12.52
C THR A 257 1.97 -17.23 11.95
N PRO A 258 3.20 -16.93 12.41
CA PRO A 258 4.38 -17.71 12.04
C PRO A 258 4.25 -19.21 12.37
#